data_AF-A0A2E7WZY3-F1
#
_entry.id   AF-A0A2E7WZY3-F1
#
_cell.length_a   1.000
_cell.length_b   1.000
_cell.length_c   1.000
_cell.angle_alpha   90.00
_cell.angle_beta   90.00
_cell.angle_gamma   90.00
#
_symmetry.space_group_name_H-M   'P 1'
#
loop_
_entity.id
_entity.type
_entity.pdbx_description
1 polymer ?
#
loop_
_entity_poly.entity_id
_entity_poly.type
_entity_poly.pdbx_seq_one_letter_code
_entity_poly.pdbx_strand_id
1 'polypeptide(L)'
;MPLINTSVPNLIQGVSQQPDTLKYDGQCKEQINAYSSVADGLKKRPNANLVKYDATEIGENAFVHTINRSESEKYLMVITPSTLTMHNLTGSGTMRYNSGSTTPLNLDAYPYLKTTNPRENLKALTVGDNTWITNKTINTQMNLADEEVSDDLNLNEALVFVKQAGYKKEYKIQAGGKSATVTTRKDETELGATEVDSAKIAEALVAADDLASIGTLAIEGSTIFI
;
A
#
# COMPACT_ATOMS: atom_id res chain seq x y z
N MET A 1 5.86 -76.12 -14.01
CA MET A 1 5.88 -74.75 -13.47
C MET A 1 4.85 -74.68 -12.36
N PRO A 2 5.21 -74.23 -11.14
CA PRO A 2 4.21 -73.98 -10.12
C PRO A 2 3.33 -72.79 -10.53
N LEU A 3 2.06 -72.84 -10.19
CA LEU A 3 1.13 -71.73 -10.39
C LEU A 3 1.41 -70.66 -9.34
N ILE A 4 1.89 -69.49 -9.74
CA ILE A 4 2.10 -68.34 -8.87
C ILE A 4 0.83 -67.49 -8.91
N ASN A 5 0.18 -67.30 -7.77
CA ASN A 5 -0.98 -66.45 -7.60
C ASN A 5 -0.67 -65.36 -6.57
N THR A 6 -0.79 -64.09 -6.95
CA THR A 6 -0.54 -62.93 -6.10
C THR A 6 -1.76 -62.01 -6.14
N SER A 7 -2.34 -61.70 -4.98
CA SER A 7 -3.51 -60.83 -4.88
C SER A 7 -3.09 -59.38 -4.61
N VAL A 8 -3.57 -58.44 -5.41
CA VAL A 8 -3.44 -57.00 -5.12
C VAL A 8 -4.61 -56.58 -4.21
N PRO A 9 -4.36 -56.10 -2.99
CA PRO A 9 -5.41 -55.87 -2.00
C PRO A 9 -6.29 -54.65 -2.31
N ASN A 10 -5.75 -53.59 -2.90
CA ASN A 10 -6.50 -52.39 -3.31
C ASN A 10 -5.73 -51.59 -4.37
N LEU A 11 -6.44 -50.69 -5.07
CA LEU A 11 -5.90 -49.82 -6.12
C LEU A 11 -5.95 -48.34 -5.72
N ILE A 12 -5.75 -48.06 -4.43
CA ILE A 12 -5.91 -46.70 -3.88
C ILE A 12 -4.61 -45.88 -3.88
N GLN A 13 -3.47 -46.50 -4.20
CA GLN A 13 -2.13 -45.93 -4.00
C GLN A 13 -1.68 -44.98 -5.12
N GLY A 14 -2.50 -44.78 -6.16
CA GLY A 14 -2.28 -43.81 -7.22
C GLY A 14 -1.15 -44.16 -8.19
N VAL A 15 -0.62 -43.12 -8.85
CA VAL A 15 0.38 -43.26 -9.92
C VAL A 15 1.80 -43.18 -9.36
N SER A 16 2.67 -44.11 -9.77
CA SER A 16 4.10 -44.08 -9.49
C SER A 16 4.93 -44.35 -10.76
N GLN A 17 5.89 -43.46 -11.03
CA GLN A 17 6.87 -43.60 -12.11
C GLN A 17 8.12 -44.38 -11.68
N GLN A 18 8.11 -44.99 -10.49
CA GLN A 18 9.20 -45.83 -10.03
C GLN A 18 9.34 -47.11 -10.88
N PRO A 19 10.55 -47.69 -10.95
CA PRO A 19 10.77 -49.00 -11.57
C PRO A 19 9.88 -50.08 -10.95
N ASP A 20 9.48 -51.08 -11.75
CA ASP A 20 8.49 -52.07 -11.32
C ASP A 20 8.95 -52.92 -10.11
N THR A 21 10.27 -53.03 -9.87
CA THR A 21 10.84 -53.72 -8.70
C THR A 21 10.67 -52.97 -7.37
N LEU A 22 10.43 -51.66 -7.43
CA LEU A 22 10.25 -50.79 -6.25
C LEU A 22 8.80 -50.29 -6.14
N LYS A 23 7.96 -50.64 -7.11
CA LYS A 23 6.55 -50.23 -7.17
C LYS A 23 5.76 -51.08 -6.20
N TYR A 24 4.88 -50.43 -5.43
CA TYR A 24 3.93 -51.16 -4.60
C TYR A 24 2.81 -51.75 -5.46
N ASP A 25 2.34 -52.95 -5.09
CA ASP A 25 1.32 -53.69 -5.85
C ASP A 25 0.02 -52.89 -6.12
N GLY A 26 -0.33 -51.95 -5.25
CA GLY A 26 -1.52 -51.10 -5.41
C GLY A 26 -1.33 -49.83 -6.27
N GLN A 27 -0.14 -49.61 -6.82
CA GLN A 27 0.20 -48.44 -7.65
C GLN A 27 0.14 -48.76 -9.14
N CYS A 28 -0.22 -47.77 -9.95
CA CYS A 28 -0.26 -47.87 -11.40
C CYS A 28 0.76 -46.95 -12.08
N LYS A 29 1.05 -47.19 -13.37
CA LYS A 29 1.89 -46.29 -14.19
C LYS A 29 1.13 -45.05 -14.66
N GLU A 30 -0.19 -45.16 -14.78
CA GLU A 30 -1.06 -44.11 -15.29
C GLU A 30 -2.49 -44.30 -14.74
N GLN A 31 -3.15 -43.18 -14.43
CA GLN A 31 -4.54 -43.15 -13.98
C GLN A 31 -5.26 -41.97 -14.62
N ILE A 32 -6.16 -42.25 -15.57
CA ILE A 32 -6.93 -41.23 -16.28
C ILE A 32 -8.39 -41.27 -15.81
N ASN A 33 -8.94 -40.11 -15.41
CA ASN A 33 -10.36 -39.94 -15.08
C ASN A 33 -10.91 -40.89 -13.97
N ALA A 34 -10.06 -41.34 -13.04
CA ALA A 34 -10.45 -42.19 -11.92
C ALA A 34 -10.14 -41.52 -10.57
N TYR A 35 -10.95 -41.84 -9.56
CA TYR A 35 -10.85 -41.34 -8.20
C TYR A 35 -10.62 -42.50 -7.22
N SER A 36 -9.52 -42.43 -6.49
CA SER A 36 -9.09 -43.44 -5.52
C SER A 36 -9.69 -43.12 -4.14
N SER A 37 -10.70 -43.89 -3.72
CA SER A 37 -11.35 -43.79 -2.42
C SER A 37 -10.86 -44.90 -1.49
N VAL A 38 -10.60 -44.60 -0.22
CA VAL A 38 -10.22 -45.63 0.77
C VAL A 38 -11.37 -46.60 1.04
N ALA A 39 -12.61 -46.13 1.01
CA ALA A 39 -13.80 -46.94 1.28
C ALA A 39 -14.32 -47.69 0.05
N ASP A 40 -14.40 -47.00 -1.10
CA ASP A 40 -15.02 -47.55 -2.32
C ASP A 40 -14.00 -48.13 -3.32
N GLY A 41 -12.71 -48.08 -2.99
CA GLY A 41 -11.64 -48.42 -3.92
C GLY A 41 -11.51 -47.42 -5.07
N LEU A 42 -11.08 -47.91 -6.23
CA LEU A 42 -10.89 -47.09 -7.43
C LEU A 42 -12.21 -46.98 -8.20
N LYS A 43 -12.80 -45.78 -8.23
CA LYS A 43 -14.03 -45.49 -8.97
C LYS A 43 -13.78 -44.51 -10.12
N LYS A 44 -14.69 -44.47 -11.10
CA LYS A 44 -14.67 -43.40 -12.11
C LYS A 44 -14.89 -42.05 -11.41
N ARG A 45 -14.23 -40.98 -11.88
CA ARG A 45 -14.45 -39.65 -11.32
C ARG A 45 -15.94 -39.26 -11.41
N PRO A 46 -16.48 -38.52 -10.43
CA PRO A 46 -17.82 -37.96 -10.53
C PRO A 46 -18.02 -37.23 -11.87
N ASN A 47 -19.23 -37.33 -12.41
CA ASN A 47 -19.60 -36.60 -13.62
C ASN A 47 -19.53 -35.08 -13.35
N ALA A 48 -19.12 -34.33 -14.36
CA ALA A 48 -19.21 -32.87 -14.32
C ALA A 48 -20.65 -32.48 -14.71
N ASN A 49 -21.28 -31.66 -13.88
CA ASN A 49 -22.58 -31.08 -14.20
C ASN A 49 -22.38 -29.69 -14.81
N LEU A 50 -22.98 -29.46 -15.98
CA LEU A 50 -22.99 -28.14 -16.59
C LEU A 50 -23.91 -27.22 -15.79
N VAL A 51 -23.34 -26.25 -15.08
CA VAL A 51 -24.10 -25.24 -14.35
C VAL A 51 -24.51 -24.10 -15.28
N LYS A 52 -23.57 -23.61 -16.10
CA LYS A 52 -23.79 -22.52 -17.05
C LYS A 52 -22.78 -22.59 -18.18
N TYR A 53 -23.22 -22.24 -19.38
CA TYR A 53 -22.37 -22.03 -20.55
C TYR A 53 -22.08 -20.53 -20.69
N ASP A 54 -20.80 -20.18 -20.78
CA ASP A 54 -20.38 -18.86 -21.26
C ASP A 54 -19.93 -19.01 -22.71
N ALA A 55 -20.41 -18.13 -23.59
CA ALA A 55 -20.06 -18.14 -25.00
C ALA A 55 -18.67 -17.52 -25.26
N THR A 56 -18.15 -16.77 -24.28
CA THR A 56 -16.84 -16.12 -24.39
C THR A 56 -15.76 -17.08 -23.92
N GLU A 57 -14.75 -17.31 -24.75
CA GLU A 57 -13.59 -18.10 -24.37
C GLU A 57 -12.78 -17.38 -23.28
N ILE A 58 -12.53 -18.09 -22.18
CA ILE A 58 -11.61 -17.62 -21.14
C ILE A 58 -10.19 -17.96 -21.59
N GLY A 59 -9.43 -16.95 -22.01
CA GLY A 59 -8.05 -17.13 -22.48
C GLY A 59 -7.12 -17.69 -21.40
N GLU A 60 -6.01 -18.28 -21.85
CA GLU A 60 -5.04 -18.97 -20.98
C GLU A 60 -4.46 -18.07 -19.88
N ASN A 61 -4.28 -16.78 -20.13
CA ASN A 61 -3.70 -15.85 -19.15
C ASN A 61 -4.73 -15.24 -18.18
N ALA A 62 -5.98 -15.72 -18.20
CA ALA A 62 -7.00 -15.20 -17.31
C ALA A 62 -6.70 -15.54 -15.84
N PHE A 63 -6.91 -14.55 -14.97
CA PHE A 63 -6.87 -14.71 -13.53
C PHE A 63 -8.24 -15.13 -13.04
N VAL A 64 -8.31 -16.20 -12.24
CA VAL A 64 -9.57 -16.72 -11.71
C VAL A 64 -9.50 -16.73 -10.18
N HIS A 65 -10.53 -16.19 -9.53
CA HIS A 65 -10.62 -16.14 -8.07
C HIS A 65 -12.03 -16.49 -7.60
N THR A 66 -12.13 -17.48 -6.72
CA THR A 66 -13.40 -17.92 -6.14
C THR A 66 -13.70 -17.15 -4.85
N ILE A 67 -14.90 -16.60 -4.77
CA ILE A 67 -15.41 -15.87 -3.60
C ILE A 67 -16.52 -16.72 -2.98
N ASN A 68 -16.30 -17.20 -1.77
CA ASN A 68 -17.27 -17.99 -1.01
C ASN A 68 -17.68 -17.21 0.24
N ARG A 69 -18.80 -16.48 0.17
CA ARG A 69 -19.27 -15.64 1.27
C ARG A 69 -20.25 -16.39 2.17
N SER A 70 -21.19 -17.12 1.56
CA SER A 70 -22.19 -17.91 2.27
C SER A 70 -22.68 -19.08 1.42
N GLU A 71 -23.59 -19.90 1.96
CA GLU A 71 -24.19 -21.01 1.20
C GLU A 71 -24.96 -20.54 -0.04
N SER A 72 -25.56 -19.35 0.03
CA SER A 72 -26.36 -18.75 -1.04
C SER A 72 -25.59 -17.75 -1.90
N GLU A 73 -24.46 -17.23 -1.44
CA GLU A 73 -23.64 -16.25 -2.15
C GLU A 73 -22.23 -16.78 -2.45
N LYS A 74 -22.07 -17.29 -3.67
CA LYS A 74 -20.80 -17.80 -4.18
C LYS A 74 -20.55 -17.24 -5.57
N TYR A 75 -19.38 -16.65 -5.77
CA TYR A 75 -19.00 -16.00 -7.02
C TYR A 75 -17.68 -16.53 -7.55
N LEU A 76 -17.52 -16.48 -8.87
CA LEU A 76 -16.29 -16.73 -9.59
C LEU A 76 -15.90 -15.46 -10.33
N MET A 77 -14.82 -14.81 -9.90
CA MET A 77 -14.23 -13.68 -10.59
C MET A 77 -13.25 -14.18 -11.63
N VAL A 78 -13.34 -13.66 -12.85
CA VAL A 78 -12.43 -13.94 -13.95
C VAL A 78 -11.95 -12.62 -14.52
N ILE A 79 -10.64 -12.40 -14.60
CA ILE A 79 -10.03 -11.19 -15.15
C ILE A 79 -9.20 -11.60 -16.36
N THR A 80 -9.60 -11.13 -17.53
CA THR A 80 -8.86 -11.22 -18.78
C THR A 80 -8.07 -9.94 -19.02
N PRO A 81 -7.16 -9.87 -20.01
CA PRO A 81 -6.42 -8.64 -20.29
C PRO A 81 -7.28 -7.41 -20.63
N SER A 82 -8.52 -7.62 -21.09
CA SER A 82 -9.44 -6.56 -21.53
C SER A 82 -10.69 -6.43 -20.68
N THR A 83 -11.14 -7.50 -20.04
CA THR A 83 -12.43 -7.51 -19.31
C THR A 83 -12.34 -8.20 -17.96
N LEU A 84 -13.13 -7.72 -17.00
CA LEU A 84 -13.42 -8.42 -15.77
C LEU A 84 -14.84 -8.99 -15.83
N THR A 85 -14.94 -10.30 -15.60
CA THR A 85 -16.17 -11.08 -15.56
C THR A 85 -16.47 -11.66 -14.15
N MET A 86 -17.74 -11.71 -13.72
CA MET A 86 -18.18 -12.18 -12.39
C MET A 86 -19.35 -13.16 -12.52
N HIS A 87 -19.13 -14.45 -12.26
CA HIS A 87 -20.17 -15.48 -12.38
C HIS A 87 -20.74 -15.84 -11.00
N ASN A 88 -22.06 -15.94 -10.88
CA ASN A 88 -22.70 -16.51 -9.69
C ASN A 88 -22.78 -18.05 -9.80
N LEU A 89 -22.45 -18.76 -8.72
CA LEU A 89 -22.38 -20.23 -8.66
C LEU A 89 -23.64 -20.89 -8.05
N THR A 90 -24.54 -20.12 -7.42
CA THR A 90 -25.69 -20.66 -6.64
C THR A 90 -27.06 -20.46 -7.33
N GLY A 91 -27.14 -19.85 -8.51
CA GLY A 91 -28.42 -19.68 -9.23
C GLY A 91 -28.27 -19.19 -10.67
N SER A 92 -29.34 -19.28 -11.48
CA SER A 92 -29.33 -18.92 -12.92
C SER A 92 -29.11 -17.43 -13.23
N GLY A 93 -28.99 -16.58 -12.22
CA GLY A 93 -28.97 -15.13 -12.36
C GLY A 93 -27.58 -14.58 -12.61
N THR A 94 -27.31 -14.29 -13.88
CA THR A 94 -26.65 -13.09 -14.40
C THR A 94 -25.39 -12.55 -13.69
N MET A 95 -24.37 -12.34 -14.51
CA MET A 95 -23.16 -11.63 -14.16
C MET A 95 -23.51 -10.27 -13.56
N ARG A 96 -22.92 -9.87 -12.43
CA ARG A 96 -23.08 -8.52 -11.88
C ARG A 96 -21.74 -7.81 -11.88
N TYR A 97 -21.70 -6.71 -12.61
CA TYR A 97 -20.60 -5.75 -12.72
C TYR A 97 -21.08 -4.43 -12.15
N ASN A 98 -20.13 -3.58 -11.76
CA ASN A 98 -20.29 -2.21 -11.28
C ASN A 98 -21.74 -1.65 -11.40
N SER A 99 -22.38 -1.38 -10.25
CA SER A 99 -23.75 -0.82 -10.17
C SER A 99 -24.85 -1.64 -10.86
N GLY A 100 -24.79 -2.97 -10.78
CA GLY A 100 -25.87 -3.85 -11.24
C GLY A 100 -25.91 -4.09 -12.75
N SER A 101 -24.87 -3.71 -13.48
CA SER A 101 -24.71 -4.02 -14.89
C SER A 101 -24.47 -5.51 -15.10
N THR A 102 -24.91 -6.03 -16.25
CA THR A 102 -24.73 -7.43 -16.65
C THR A 102 -23.68 -7.60 -17.73
N THR A 103 -23.08 -6.49 -18.19
CA THR A 103 -22.04 -6.44 -19.20
C THR A 103 -20.64 -6.52 -18.58
N PRO A 104 -19.73 -7.35 -19.13
CA PRO A 104 -18.34 -7.41 -18.68
C PRO A 104 -17.73 -6.02 -18.48
N LEU A 105 -17.00 -5.86 -17.38
CA LEU A 105 -16.35 -4.58 -17.09
C LEU A 105 -15.17 -4.39 -18.03
N ASN A 106 -15.19 -3.34 -18.86
CA ASN A 106 -14.04 -3.00 -19.72
C ASN A 106 -12.90 -2.42 -18.86
N LEU A 107 -11.73 -3.05 -18.90
CA LEU A 107 -10.54 -2.66 -18.15
C LEU A 107 -9.80 -1.45 -18.73
N ASP A 108 -10.18 -0.95 -19.91
CA ASP A 108 -9.63 0.30 -20.46
C ASP A 108 -9.86 1.49 -19.51
N ALA A 109 -10.98 1.49 -18.78
CA ALA A 109 -11.30 2.49 -17.75
C ALA A 109 -10.62 2.21 -16.39
N TYR A 110 -9.98 1.06 -16.22
CA TYR A 110 -9.38 0.60 -14.96
C TYR A 110 -7.91 0.20 -15.17
N PRO A 111 -7.01 1.17 -15.39
CA PRO A 111 -5.61 0.91 -15.75
C PRO A 111 -4.87 0.07 -14.70
N TYR A 112 -5.27 0.15 -13.43
CA TYR A 112 -4.68 -0.67 -12.35
C TYR A 112 -4.90 -2.17 -12.56
N LEU A 113 -6.05 -2.56 -13.11
CA LEU A 113 -6.42 -3.96 -13.35
C LEU A 113 -6.01 -4.44 -14.76
N LYS A 114 -5.74 -3.51 -15.68
CA LYS A 114 -5.36 -3.81 -17.06
C LYS A 114 -3.92 -4.30 -17.14
N THR A 115 -3.74 -5.56 -17.51
CA THR A 115 -2.41 -6.19 -17.65
C THR A 115 -2.43 -7.27 -18.73
N THR A 116 -1.28 -7.52 -19.37
CA THR A 116 -1.15 -8.52 -20.44
C THR A 116 -1.20 -9.96 -19.93
N ASN A 117 -0.76 -10.20 -18.69
CA ASN A 117 -0.83 -11.51 -18.03
C ASN A 117 -1.49 -11.40 -16.64
N PRO A 118 -2.83 -11.29 -16.58
CA PRO A 118 -3.57 -11.20 -15.31
C PRO A 118 -3.25 -12.34 -14.33
N ARG A 119 -3.15 -13.58 -14.82
CA ARG A 119 -2.88 -14.77 -14.00
C ARG A 119 -1.64 -14.61 -13.12
N GLU A 120 -0.57 -14.08 -13.69
CA GLU A 120 0.69 -13.91 -12.98
C GLU A 120 0.74 -12.59 -12.22
N ASN A 121 0.21 -11.51 -12.78
CA ASN A 121 0.42 -10.15 -12.27
C ASN A 121 -0.58 -9.74 -11.19
N LEU A 122 -1.80 -10.28 -11.21
CA LEU A 122 -2.83 -9.97 -10.24
C LEU A 122 -2.87 -11.01 -9.12
N LYS A 123 -3.16 -10.54 -7.91
CA LYS A 123 -3.53 -11.37 -6.77
C LYS A 123 -4.78 -10.81 -6.13
N ALA A 124 -5.65 -11.70 -5.68
CA ALA A 124 -6.87 -11.32 -4.97
C ALA A 124 -6.90 -12.02 -3.61
N LEU A 125 -7.34 -11.28 -2.60
CA LEU A 125 -7.60 -11.80 -1.27
C LEU A 125 -9.00 -11.34 -0.86
N THR A 126 -9.83 -12.28 -0.41
CA THR A 126 -11.15 -12.00 0.12
C THR A 126 -11.15 -12.20 1.62
N VAL A 127 -11.57 -11.20 2.38
CA VAL A 127 -11.78 -11.28 3.83
C VAL A 127 -13.13 -10.64 4.15
N GLY A 128 -14.04 -11.45 4.72
CA GLY A 128 -15.42 -11.04 4.96
C GLY A 128 -16.11 -10.62 3.66
N ASP A 129 -16.62 -9.40 3.64
CA ASP A 129 -17.40 -8.85 2.53
C ASP A 129 -16.55 -8.16 1.45
N ASN A 130 -15.25 -8.01 1.69
CA ASN A 130 -14.36 -7.27 0.81
C ASN A 130 -13.38 -8.20 0.09
N THR A 131 -13.11 -7.88 -1.18
CA THR A 131 -12.05 -8.51 -1.97
C THR A 131 -11.06 -7.44 -2.41
N TRP A 132 -9.82 -7.56 -1.96
CA TRP A 132 -8.73 -6.70 -2.41
C TRP A 132 -8.01 -7.36 -3.57
N ILE A 133 -7.75 -6.57 -4.61
CA ILE A 133 -6.97 -7.00 -5.77
C ILE A 133 -5.69 -6.18 -5.79
N THR A 134 -4.55 -6.85 -5.79
CA THR A 134 -3.23 -6.22 -5.89
C THR A 134 -2.62 -6.53 -7.24
N ASN A 135 -2.07 -5.50 -7.88
CA ASN A 135 -1.27 -5.63 -9.08
C ASN A 135 0.21 -5.59 -8.72
N LYS A 136 0.93 -6.67 -9.01
CA LYS A 136 2.36 -6.81 -8.70
C LYS A 136 3.28 -6.05 -9.66
N THR A 137 2.77 -5.53 -10.78
CA THR A 137 3.59 -4.76 -11.74
C THR A 137 3.56 -3.26 -11.49
N ILE A 138 2.61 -2.78 -10.69
CA ILE A 138 2.45 -1.35 -10.40
C ILE A 138 3.12 -1.06 -9.06
N ASN A 139 4.22 -0.31 -9.11
CA ASN A 139 4.91 0.16 -7.91
C ASN A 139 4.10 1.28 -7.26
N THR A 140 3.96 1.23 -5.94
CA THR A 140 3.41 2.34 -5.17
C THR A 140 4.36 3.53 -5.21
N GLN A 141 3.84 4.71 -5.56
CA GLN A 141 4.61 5.95 -5.63
C GLN A 141 4.15 6.92 -4.54
N MET A 142 5.06 7.77 -4.09
CA MET A 142 4.72 8.90 -3.23
C MET A 142 3.84 9.89 -4.02
N ASN A 143 2.77 10.37 -3.39
CA ASN A 143 2.00 11.46 -3.97
C ASN A 143 2.80 12.75 -3.82
N LEU A 144 3.27 13.31 -4.93
CA LEU A 144 4.01 14.58 -4.94
C LEU A 144 3.08 15.80 -5.09
N ALA A 145 1.77 15.58 -5.23
CA ALA A 145 0.77 16.62 -5.38
C ALA A 145 0.00 16.92 -4.09
N ASP A 146 0.36 16.27 -2.96
CA ASP A 146 -0.15 16.69 -1.66
C ASP A 146 0.64 17.90 -1.17
N GLU A 147 -0.07 18.97 -0.86
CA GLU A 147 0.45 20.25 -0.35
C GLU A 147 0.94 20.16 1.11
N GLU A 148 0.72 19.02 1.79
CA GLU A 148 1.28 18.70 3.11
C GLU A 148 2.75 18.25 3.00
N VAL A 149 3.52 18.94 2.16
CA VAL A 149 4.98 18.86 2.21
C VAL A 149 5.39 19.68 3.43
N SER A 150 6.24 19.13 4.30
CA SER A 150 6.89 19.94 5.34
C SER A 150 7.49 21.18 4.69
N ASP A 151 7.29 22.35 5.30
CA ASP A 151 7.88 23.61 4.81
C ASP A 151 9.36 23.40 4.45
N ASP A 152 9.78 24.05 3.37
CA ASP A 152 11.13 23.87 2.84
C ASP A 152 12.15 24.19 3.94
N LEU A 153 13.05 23.23 4.24
CA LEU A 153 14.02 23.34 5.33
C LEU A 153 15.10 24.42 5.09
N ASN A 154 14.96 25.19 4.00
CA ASN A 154 15.91 26.18 3.50
C ASN A 154 15.65 27.60 4.03
N LEU A 155 14.75 27.78 5.00
CA LEU A 155 14.63 29.05 5.71
C LEU A 155 15.78 29.14 6.73
N ASN A 156 16.72 30.07 6.49
CA ASN A 156 17.77 30.39 7.44
C ASN A 156 17.16 31.20 8.60
N GLU A 157 16.51 30.52 9.55
CA GLU A 157 15.85 31.16 10.69
C GLU A 157 16.74 31.14 11.93
N ALA A 158 16.75 32.25 12.68
CA ALA A 158 17.40 32.33 13.98
C ALA A 158 16.50 33.01 15.02
N LEU A 159 16.51 32.46 16.24
CA LEU A 159 15.76 32.99 17.38
C LEU A 159 16.72 33.52 18.43
N VAL A 160 16.56 34.79 18.79
CA VAL A 160 17.33 35.44 19.86
C VAL A 160 16.39 35.88 20.98
N PHE A 161 16.58 35.30 22.17
CA PHE A 161 15.77 35.63 23.35
C PHE A 161 16.58 36.41 24.38
N VAL A 162 16.10 37.61 24.74
CA VAL A 162 16.70 38.44 25.80
C VAL A 162 16.09 38.07 27.14
N LYS A 163 16.77 37.21 27.91
CA LYS A 163 16.29 36.71 29.19
C LYS A 163 16.27 37.73 30.33
N GLN A 164 17.28 38.60 30.40
CA GLN A 164 17.42 39.56 31.50
C GLN A 164 18.14 40.83 31.05
N ALA A 165 17.59 41.98 31.43
CA ALA A 165 18.17 43.29 31.25
C ALA A 165 19.07 43.67 32.44
N GLY A 166 20.23 44.28 32.18
CA GLY A 166 21.12 44.80 33.22
C GLY A 166 21.63 46.20 32.88
N TYR A 167 21.94 47.00 33.91
CA TYR A 167 22.52 48.34 33.76
C TYR A 167 23.96 48.27 33.24
N LYS A 168 24.32 49.21 32.36
CA LYS A 168 25.66 49.35 31.77
C LYS A 168 26.15 48.04 31.11
N LYS A 169 25.27 47.37 30.37
CA LYS A 169 25.58 46.16 29.61
C LYS A 169 25.43 46.41 28.12
N GLU A 170 26.34 45.81 27.36
CA GLU A 170 26.31 45.80 25.91
C GLU A 170 25.67 44.49 25.44
N TYR A 171 24.64 44.59 24.61
CA TYR A 171 23.98 43.48 23.95
C TYR A 171 24.30 43.57 22.46
N LYS A 172 24.89 42.51 21.90
CA LYS A 172 25.34 42.46 20.51
C LYS A 172 24.84 41.20 19.83
N ILE A 173 24.18 41.37 18.68
CA ILE A 173 23.80 40.28 17.78
C ILE A 173 24.70 40.33 16.55
N GLN A 174 25.26 39.19 16.14
CA GLN A 174 26.07 39.07 14.92
C GLN A 174 25.51 37.93 14.05
N ALA A 175 25.01 38.28 12.87
CA ALA A 175 24.47 37.33 11.90
C ALA A 175 24.80 37.82 10.48
N GLY A 176 25.10 36.91 9.55
CA GLY A 176 25.35 37.26 8.15
C GLY A 176 26.48 38.27 7.89
N GLY A 177 27.45 38.41 8.81
CA GLY A 177 28.51 39.43 8.72
C GLY A 177 28.09 40.85 9.12
N LYS A 178 26.88 41.03 9.64
CA LYS A 178 26.34 42.29 10.19
C LYS A 178 26.26 42.23 11.71
N SER A 179 26.15 43.39 12.36
CA SER A 179 25.99 43.43 13.81
C SER A 179 25.14 44.58 14.32
N ALA A 180 24.15 44.28 15.16
CA ALA A 180 23.42 45.27 15.96
C ALA A 180 24.00 45.28 17.37
N THR A 181 24.26 46.46 17.91
CA THR A 181 24.79 46.65 19.26
C THR A 181 23.96 47.69 19.99
N VAL A 182 23.49 47.36 21.20
CA VAL A 182 22.76 48.28 22.07
C VAL A 182 23.42 48.28 23.44
N THR A 183 23.65 49.48 23.98
CA THR A 183 24.14 49.67 25.35
C THR A 183 23.01 50.20 26.22
N THR A 184 22.76 49.53 27.34
CA THR A 184 21.76 49.95 28.31
C THR A 184 22.27 51.11 29.18
N ARG A 185 21.35 51.95 29.65
CA ARG A 185 21.65 53.06 30.56
C ARG A 185 22.47 52.63 31.78
N LYS A 186 23.28 53.54 32.30
CA LYS A 186 24.11 53.32 33.49
C LYS A 186 23.30 53.38 34.79
N ASP A 187 22.28 54.23 34.82
CA ASP A 187 21.36 54.44 35.93
C ASP A 187 20.02 55.03 35.42
N GLU A 188 19.02 55.18 36.30
CA GLU A 188 17.69 55.71 35.96
C GLU A 188 17.67 57.21 35.64
N THR A 189 18.81 57.91 35.80
CA THR A 189 18.93 59.36 35.63
C THR A 189 19.47 59.75 34.24
N GLU A 190 20.02 58.78 33.50
CA GLU A 190 20.53 58.98 32.13
C GLU A 190 19.38 59.04 31.11
N LEU A 191 19.10 60.24 30.60
CA LEU A 191 18.09 60.49 29.58
C LEU A 191 18.69 60.35 28.18
N GLY A 192 18.16 59.42 27.37
CA GLY A 192 18.57 59.21 25.96
C GLY A 192 19.28 57.87 25.69
N ALA A 193 19.56 57.06 26.71
CA ALA A 193 20.06 55.69 26.57
C ALA A 193 18.92 54.66 26.68
N THR A 194 19.08 53.47 26.07
CA THR A 194 18.05 52.43 26.06
C THR A 194 17.70 51.96 27.49
N GLU A 195 16.40 51.85 27.75
CA GLU A 195 15.87 51.41 29.04
C GLU A 195 16.28 49.97 29.38
N VAL A 196 16.41 49.68 30.67
CA VAL A 196 16.78 48.35 31.19
C VAL A 196 15.54 47.46 31.28
N ASP A 197 14.90 47.23 30.13
CA ASP A 197 13.80 46.29 29.95
C ASP A 197 14.15 45.35 28.79
N SER A 198 13.96 44.05 28.99
CA SER A 198 14.19 43.02 27.97
C SER A 198 13.41 43.26 26.67
N ALA A 199 12.21 43.83 26.74
CA ALA A 199 11.43 44.18 25.54
C ALA A 199 12.01 45.42 24.83
N LYS A 200 12.41 46.44 25.59
CA LYS A 200 13.02 47.68 25.04
C LYS A 200 14.39 47.44 24.44
N ILE A 201 15.15 46.47 24.98
CA ILE A 201 16.43 46.03 24.40
C ILE A 201 16.19 45.29 23.08
N ALA A 202 15.18 44.41 23.01
CA ALA A 202 14.83 43.72 21.77
C ALA A 202 14.38 44.70 20.68
N GLU A 203 13.52 45.67 21.02
CA GLU A 203 13.12 46.78 20.13
C GLU A 203 14.32 47.59 19.62
N ALA A 204 15.23 47.98 20.52
CA ALA A 204 16.41 48.75 20.15
C ALA A 204 17.40 47.96 19.27
N LEU A 205 17.50 46.65 19.46
CA LEU A 205 18.36 45.77 18.66
C LEU A 205 17.83 45.55 17.23
N VAL A 206 16.52 45.55 17.05
CA VAL A 206 15.88 45.46 15.72
C VAL A 206 15.85 46.81 15.01
N ALA A 207 15.72 47.91 15.75
CA ALA A 207 15.82 49.26 15.20
C ALA A 207 17.24 49.63 14.71
N ALA A 208 18.25 48.83 15.08
CA ALA A 208 19.60 48.95 14.53
C ALA A 208 19.62 48.41 13.08
N ASP A 209 19.63 49.33 12.11
CA ASP A 209 19.53 49.12 10.66
C ASP A 209 20.37 47.96 10.10
N ASP A 210 21.50 47.64 10.71
CA ASP A 210 22.43 46.63 10.21
C ASP A 210 21.83 45.21 10.14
N LEU A 211 20.89 44.85 11.02
CA LEU A 211 20.24 43.54 11.01
C LEU A 211 19.07 43.44 10.00
N ALA A 212 18.43 44.56 9.67
CA ALA A 212 17.30 44.60 8.73
C ALA A 212 17.73 44.24 7.29
N SER A 213 19.04 44.27 7.01
CA SER A 213 19.62 43.86 5.73
C SER A 213 19.76 42.34 5.54
N ILE A 214 19.55 41.54 6.60
CA ILE A 214 19.72 40.08 6.59
C ILE A 214 18.42 39.37 6.21
N GLY A 215 17.26 39.91 6.61
CA GLY A 215 15.97 39.25 6.44
C GLY A 215 14.83 40.01 7.12
N THR A 216 13.66 39.37 7.19
CA THR A 216 12.48 39.91 7.87
C THR A 216 12.63 39.72 9.37
N LEU A 217 12.75 40.83 10.11
CA LEU A 217 12.81 40.79 11.57
C LEU A 217 11.42 40.91 12.17
N ALA A 218 11.08 40.03 13.10
CA ALA A 218 9.86 40.14 13.92
C ALA A 218 10.23 40.14 15.42
N ILE A 219 9.47 40.89 16.22
CA ILE A 219 9.65 40.95 17.67
C ILE A 219 8.36 40.52 18.34
N GLU A 220 8.46 39.55 19.24
CA GLU A 220 7.40 39.22 20.18
C GLU A 220 7.95 39.34 21.61
N GLY A 221 7.63 40.47 22.26
CA GLY A 221 8.10 40.77 23.60
C GLY A 221 9.63 40.91 23.66
N SER A 222 10.30 39.96 24.30
CA SER A 222 11.77 39.91 24.42
C SER A 222 12.43 38.91 23.47
N THR A 223 11.68 38.36 22.51
CA THR A 223 12.16 37.43 21.49
C THR A 223 12.25 38.13 20.14
N ILE A 224 13.38 37.96 19.46
CA ILE A 224 13.63 38.43 18.10
C ILE A 224 13.69 37.20 17.20
N PHE A 225 12.91 37.24 16.11
CA PHE A 225 12.93 36.29 15.01
C PHE A 225 13.68 36.93 13.85
N ILE A 226 14.69 36.24 13.33
CA ILE A 226 15.57 36.64 12.22
C ILE A 226 15.42 35.63 11.08
#